data_AF-A0A377LMZ3-F1
#
_entry.id   AF-A0A377LMZ3-F1
#
_cell.length_a   1.000
_cell.length_b   1.000
_cell.length_c   1.000
_cell.angle_alpha   90.00
_cell.angle_beta   90.00
_cell.angle_gamma   90.00
#
_symmetry.space_group_name_H-M   'P 1'
#
loop_
_entity.id
_entity.type
_entity.pdbx_description
1 polymer ?
#
loop_
_entity_poly.entity_id
_entity_poly.type
_entity_poly.pdbx_seq_one_letter_code
_entity_poly.pdbx_strand_id
1 'polypeptide(L)'
;MSCTGVCRVRSGKPAIGLTKDKQGDSKVRIDGTDGHKVAELALLMPMQLITPEGFTLLNGGPKYRRAFLDWGCFHNEAGFFNAWSNLKRLLKQRNAALRQVTRYAQLRPWDMELIPLAEQISRWRAEYSAGIAEDMADTCKQFLPEFSLTFSFQRGWEKETDYAEVLERNFERDRMLTYTAHGPHKADFRIRADGAPVEDTLSRGQLKAPDVRAAPGAGGVPHPRKRATLPVPDR
;
A
#
# COMPACT_ATOMS: atom_id res chain seq x y z
N MET A 1 -16.85 27.47 2.52
CA MET A 1 -17.42 26.13 2.23
C MET A 1 -16.37 25.09 2.56
N SER A 2 -16.38 24.65 3.82
CA SER A 2 -15.77 23.41 4.29
C SER A 2 -16.79 22.29 4.06
N CYS A 3 -16.32 21.08 3.73
CA CYS A 3 -17.18 19.90 3.66
C CYS A 3 -17.05 19.15 4.99
N THR A 4 -18.17 18.92 5.68
CA THR A 4 -18.21 18.19 6.95
C THR A 4 -19.03 16.94 6.75
N GLY A 5 -18.41 15.78 6.94
CA GLY A 5 -19.08 14.48 6.96
C GLY A 5 -19.12 13.95 8.39
N VAL A 6 -20.31 13.59 8.87
CA VAL A 6 -20.49 12.90 10.16
C VAL A 6 -21.06 11.53 9.89
N CYS A 7 -20.34 10.48 10.27
CA CYS A 7 -20.83 9.11 10.19
C CYS A 7 -21.13 8.62 11.60
N ARG A 8 -22.38 8.23 11.84
CA ARG A 8 -22.82 7.66 13.11
C ARG A 8 -23.15 6.18 12.88
N VAL A 9 -22.27 5.30 13.34
CA VAL A 9 -22.49 3.84 13.25
C VAL A 9 -23.42 3.41 14.40
N ARG A 10 -24.38 2.51 14.14
CA ARG A 10 -25.40 2.07 15.13
C ARG A 10 -24.78 1.51 16.43
N SER A 11 -25.52 1.72 17.53
CA SER A 11 -25.27 1.43 18.95
C SER A 11 -24.01 0.61 19.30
N GLY A 12 -23.10 1.24 20.04
CA GLY A 12 -21.91 0.62 20.64
C GLY A 12 -20.58 0.91 19.95
N LYS A 13 -20.56 1.74 18.90
CA LYS A 13 -19.35 2.16 18.18
C LYS A 13 -19.12 3.68 18.28
N PRO A 14 -17.85 4.14 18.25
CA PRO A 14 -17.51 5.55 18.42
C PRO A 14 -18.09 6.41 17.29
N ALA A 15 -18.57 7.61 17.62
CA ALA A 15 -19.05 8.60 16.67
C ALA A 15 -17.86 9.26 15.95
N ILE A 16 -17.89 9.30 14.61
CA ILE A 16 -16.76 9.78 13.80
C ILE A 16 -17.16 11.03 13.01
N GLY A 17 -16.35 12.07 13.12
CA GLY A 17 -16.45 13.30 12.33
C GLY A 17 -15.18 13.54 11.51
N LEU A 18 -15.35 13.88 10.24
CA LEU A 18 -14.26 14.34 9.38
C LEU A 18 -14.66 15.67 8.75
N THR A 19 -13.86 16.71 9.00
CA THR A 19 -14.02 18.02 8.38
C THR A 19 -12.80 18.29 7.53
N LYS A 20 -13.02 18.66 6.26
CA LYS A 20 -11.94 19.11 5.38
C LYS A 20 -12.16 20.56 5.02
N ASP A 21 -11.13 21.38 5.24
CA ASP A 21 -11.17 22.79 4.86
C ASP A 21 -10.75 22.98 3.39
N LYS A 22 -10.83 24.23 2.91
CA LYS A 22 -10.47 24.59 1.54
C LYS A 22 -8.97 24.56 1.28
N GLN A 23 -8.14 24.60 2.32
CA GLN A 23 -6.68 24.57 2.23
C GLN A 23 -6.16 23.12 2.19
N GLY A 24 -7.04 22.15 2.44
CA GLY A 24 -6.77 20.72 2.34
C GLY A 24 -6.57 20.05 3.70
N ASP A 25 -6.60 20.83 4.79
CA ASP A 25 -6.41 20.31 6.13
C ASP A 25 -7.64 19.53 6.58
N SER A 26 -7.36 18.37 7.16
CA SER A 26 -8.36 17.41 7.61
C SER A 26 -8.37 17.39 9.14
N LYS A 27 -9.50 17.75 9.74
CA LYS A 27 -9.76 17.60 11.18
C LYS A 27 -10.61 16.36 11.41
N VAL A 28 -10.11 15.49 12.27
CA VAL A 28 -10.78 14.24 12.64
C VAL A 28 -11.25 14.33 14.08
N ARG A 29 -12.48 13.87 14.31
CA ARG A 29 -13.12 13.79 15.61
C ARG A 29 -13.60 12.37 15.87
N ILE A 30 -13.29 11.81 17.03
CA ILE A 30 -13.73 10.47 17.46
C ILE A 30 -14.38 10.65 18.84
N ASP A 31 -15.64 10.29 19.02
CA ASP A 31 -16.40 10.47 20.29
C ASP A 31 -16.32 11.88 20.91
N GLY A 32 -16.17 12.91 20.07
CA GLY A 32 -16.08 14.29 20.52
C GLY A 32 -14.65 14.80 20.78
N THR A 33 -13.63 13.95 20.76
CA THR A 33 -12.22 14.37 20.89
C THR A 33 -11.60 14.69 19.54
N ASP A 34 -10.84 15.79 19.49
CA ASP A 34 -10.09 16.25 18.32
C ASP A 34 -8.61 15.80 18.38
N GLY A 35 -7.87 15.92 17.27
CA GLY A 35 -6.43 15.65 17.22
C GLY A 35 -6.04 14.26 16.69
N HIS A 36 -7.03 13.48 16.28
CA HIS A 36 -6.81 12.17 15.66
C HIS A 36 -6.30 12.28 14.23
N LYS A 37 -5.48 11.32 13.81
CA LYS A 37 -5.07 11.22 12.40
C LYS A 37 -6.18 10.56 11.58
N VAL A 38 -6.33 10.97 10.32
CA VAL A 38 -7.29 10.35 9.38
C VAL A 38 -7.09 8.83 9.28
N ALA A 39 -5.85 8.36 9.44
CA ALA A 39 -5.53 6.93 9.45
C ALA A 39 -6.11 6.16 10.64
N GLU A 40 -6.35 6.80 11.79
CA GLU A 40 -7.00 6.14 12.94
C GLU A 40 -8.45 5.78 12.63
N LEU A 41 -9.11 6.52 11.74
CA LEU A 41 -10.46 6.20 11.27
C LEU A 41 -10.51 4.87 10.52
N ALA A 42 -9.45 4.51 9.81
CA ALA A 42 -9.38 3.26 9.06
C ALA A 42 -9.38 2.03 9.98
N LEU A 43 -8.90 2.17 11.23
CA LEU A 43 -8.95 1.11 12.25
C LEU A 43 -10.35 0.96 12.86
N LEU A 44 -11.10 2.05 12.98
CA LEU A 44 -12.43 2.05 13.60
C LEU A 44 -13.56 1.69 12.63
N MET A 45 -13.34 1.94 11.34
CA MET A 45 -14.29 1.64 10.28
C MET A 45 -13.63 0.76 9.21
N PRO A 46 -13.64 -0.57 9.39
CA PRO A 46 -13.33 -1.47 8.29
C PRO A 46 -14.38 -1.28 7.20
N MET A 47 -14.04 -0.49 6.19
CA MET A 47 -14.90 -0.17 5.05
C MET A 47 -14.24 -0.70 3.78
N GLN A 48 -14.94 -1.54 3.05
CA GLN A 48 -14.49 -2.02 1.75
C GLN A 48 -15.14 -1.15 0.67
N LEU A 49 -14.32 -0.34 0.01
CA LEU A 49 -14.75 0.43 -1.15
C LEU A 49 -14.56 -0.43 -2.39
N ILE A 50 -15.65 -0.89 -3.00
CA ILE A 50 -15.64 -1.53 -4.31
C ILE A 50 -15.89 -0.43 -5.34
N THR A 51 -14.82 0.12 -5.91
CA THR A 51 -14.95 1.02 -7.04
C THR A 51 -14.66 0.28 -8.36
N PRO A 52 -15.17 0.76 -9.50
CA PRO A 52 -14.84 0.22 -10.83
C PRO A 52 -13.35 0.34 -11.21
N GLU A 53 -12.51 0.95 -10.36
CA GLU A 53 -11.11 1.27 -10.64
C GLU A 53 -10.10 0.20 -10.21
N GLY A 54 -10.51 -1.01 -9.85
CA GLY A 54 -9.56 -2.11 -9.59
C GLY A 54 -8.60 -2.38 -10.78
N PHE A 55 -9.02 -1.95 -11.98
CA PHE A 55 -8.21 -1.80 -13.20
C PHE A 55 -6.85 -1.11 -12.97
N THR A 56 -6.73 -0.28 -11.95
CA THR A 56 -5.50 0.46 -11.60
C THR A 56 -4.41 -0.43 -11.00
N LEU A 57 -4.75 -1.62 -10.49
CA LEU A 57 -3.72 -2.57 -10.05
C LEU A 57 -2.97 -3.17 -11.25
N LEU A 58 -3.69 -3.48 -12.32
CA LEU A 58 -3.13 -4.09 -13.52
C LEU A 58 -2.53 -3.04 -14.46
N ASN A 59 -3.22 -1.93 -14.70
CA ASN A 59 -2.79 -0.89 -15.66
C ASN A 59 -2.16 0.34 -15.01
N GLY A 60 -2.16 0.43 -13.68
CA GLY A 60 -1.50 1.51 -12.98
C GLY A 60 -0.01 1.23 -12.83
N GLY A 61 0.81 2.27 -13.04
CA GLY A 61 2.25 2.16 -12.80
C GLY A 61 2.62 1.79 -11.36
N PRO A 62 3.92 1.56 -11.07
CA PRO A 62 4.40 1.03 -9.79
C PRO A 62 3.90 1.75 -8.53
N LYS A 63 3.54 3.03 -8.64
CA LYS A 63 2.95 3.82 -7.55
C LYS A 63 1.62 3.21 -7.06
N TYR A 64 0.75 2.82 -7.98
CA TYR A 64 -0.57 2.27 -7.64
C TYR A 64 -0.46 0.86 -7.08
N ARG A 65 0.38 0.02 -7.69
CA ARG A 65 0.63 -1.36 -7.22
C ARG A 65 1.25 -1.38 -5.82
N ARG A 66 2.19 -0.48 -5.53
CA ARG A 66 2.69 -0.29 -4.16
C ARG A 66 1.60 0.17 -3.19
N ALA A 67 0.76 1.12 -3.59
CA ALA A 67 -0.31 1.62 -2.73
C ALA A 67 -1.33 0.50 -2.40
N PHE A 68 -1.62 -0.37 -3.37
CA PHE A 68 -2.43 -1.56 -3.16
C PHE A 68 -1.78 -2.53 -2.15
N LEU A 69 -0.49 -2.85 -2.32
CA LEU A 69 0.23 -3.68 -1.35
C LEU A 69 0.25 -3.05 0.04
N ASP A 70 0.51 -1.73 0.13
CA ASP A 70 0.53 -0.99 1.40
C ASP A 70 -0.84 -1.04 2.10
N TRP A 71 -1.92 -0.94 1.33
CA TRP A 71 -3.28 -1.03 1.86
C TRP A 71 -3.59 -2.43 2.37
N GLY A 72 -3.19 -3.48 1.65
CA GLY A 72 -3.37 -4.85 2.10
C GLY A 72 -2.56 -5.19 3.35
N CYS A 73 -1.28 -4.79 3.38
CA CYS A 73 -0.43 -4.97 4.55
C CYS A 73 -0.97 -4.19 5.77
N PHE A 74 -1.54 -3.00 5.56
CA PHE A 74 -2.18 -2.23 6.64
C PHE A 74 -3.31 -2.99 7.34
N HIS A 75 -4.09 -3.79 6.59
CA HIS A 75 -5.17 -4.60 7.18
C HIS A 75 -4.69 -5.91 7.80
N ASN A 76 -3.60 -6.48 7.28
CA ASN A 76 -3.05 -7.75 7.78
C ASN A 76 -2.17 -7.57 9.01
N GLU A 77 -1.43 -6.46 9.09
CA GLU A 77 -0.35 -6.26 10.05
C GLU A 77 -0.58 -5.01 10.89
N ALA A 78 -0.92 -5.19 12.18
CA ALA A 78 -1.21 -4.08 13.09
C ALA A 78 -0.07 -3.06 13.22
N GLY A 79 1.18 -3.49 13.04
CA GLY A 79 2.38 -2.64 13.12
C GLY A 79 2.72 -1.89 11.82
N PHE A 80 2.09 -2.24 10.69
CA PHE A 80 2.50 -1.76 9.37
C PHE A 80 2.39 -0.24 9.23
N PHE A 81 1.28 0.34 9.68
CA PHE A 81 1.04 1.77 9.55
C PHE A 81 2.14 2.61 10.22
N ASN A 82 2.49 2.25 11.45
CA ASN A 82 3.49 2.96 12.23
C ASN A 82 4.88 2.85 11.59
N ALA A 83 5.27 1.64 11.19
CA ALA A 83 6.52 1.42 10.49
C ALA A 83 6.59 2.19 9.16
N TRP A 84 5.53 2.13 8.35
CA TRP A 84 5.43 2.82 7.06
C TRP A 84 5.49 4.34 7.19
N SER A 85 4.79 4.90 8.18
CA SER A 85 4.83 6.32 8.49
C SER A 85 6.24 6.78 8.89
N ASN A 86 6.90 6.01 9.76
CA ASN A 86 8.27 6.27 10.19
C ASN A 86 9.26 6.14 9.03
N LEU A 87 9.12 5.12 8.18
CA LEU A 87 9.94 4.94 6.98
C LEU A 87 9.87 6.18 6.06
N LYS A 88 8.66 6.67 5.77
CA LYS A 88 8.46 7.85 4.92
C LYS A 88 9.12 9.09 5.53
N ARG A 89 8.97 9.27 6.84
CA ARG A 89 9.59 10.40 7.56
C ARG A 89 11.12 10.32 7.50
N LEU A 90 11.70 9.15 7.79
CA LEU A 90 13.15 8.93 7.77
C LEU A 90 13.73 9.09 6.36
N LEU A 91 13.07 8.56 5.33
CA LEU A 91 13.48 8.79 3.93
C LEU A 91 13.50 10.27 3.57
N LYS A 92 12.51 11.05 4.02
CA LYS A 92 12.47 12.50 3.78
C LYS A 92 13.63 13.20 4.50
N GLN A 93 13.92 12.83 5.75
CA GLN A 93 15.03 13.38 6.53
C GLN A 93 16.39 13.01 5.91
N ARG A 94 16.58 11.75 5.52
CA ARG A 94 17.78 11.28 4.80
C ARG A 94 17.98 12.05 3.49
N ASN A 95 16.92 12.22 2.69
CA ASN A 95 16.99 13.00 1.44
C ASN A 95 17.32 14.47 1.68
N ALA A 96 16.87 15.06 2.79
CA ALA A 96 17.28 16.41 3.17
C ALA A 96 18.75 16.46 3.58
N ALA A 97 19.22 15.48 4.37
CA ALA A 97 20.60 15.36 4.81
C ALA A 97 21.57 15.14 3.63
N LEU A 98 21.18 14.36 2.61
CA LEU A 98 21.96 14.11 1.38
C LEU A 98 22.43 15.41 0.70
N ARG A 99 21.71 16.52 0.86
CA ARG A 99 22.08 17.82 0.26
C ARG A 99 23.21 18.54 0.99
N GLN A 100 23.49 18.15 2.23
CA GLN A 100 24.40 18.88 3.14
C GLN A 100 25.63 18.07 3.48
N VAL A 101 25.53 16.73 3.45
CA VAL A 101 26.62 15.83 3.81
C VAL A 101 27.68 15.75 2.72
N THR A 102 28.94 15.58 3.13
CA THR A 102 30.08 15.36 2.25
C THR A 102 30.63 13.93 2.37
N ARG A 103 30.36 13.25 3.49
CA ARG A 103 30.83 11.90 3.76
C ARG A 103 29.68 11.00 4.21
N TYR A 104 29.72 9.73 3.82
CA TYR A 104 28.69 8.75 4.17
C TYR A 104 28.48 8.59 5.69
N ALA A 105 29.56 8.69 6.48
CA ALA A 105 29.50 8.60 7.95
C ALA A 105 28.49 9.56 8.58
N GLN A 106 28.22 10.71 7.95
CA GLN A 106 27.24 11.68 8.44
C GLN A 106 25.80 11.18 8.29
N LEU A 107 25.50 10.27 7.35
CA LEU A 107 24.16 9.71 7.15
C LEU A 107 23.84 8.51 8.06
N ARG A 108 24.85 7.91 8.70
CA ARG A 108 24.70 6.71 9.53
C ARG A 108 23.57 6.79 10.57
N PRO A 109 23.34 7.91 11.28
CA PRO A 109 22.23 7.98 12.26
C PRO A 109 20.86 7.72 11.63
N TRP A 110 20.62 8.22 10.40
CA TRP A 110 19.37 7.97 9.69
C TRP A 110 19.32 6.55 9.13
N ASP A 111 20.43 6.05 8.58
CA ASP A 111 20.48 4.70 8.00
C ASP A 111 20.23 3.63 9.07
N MET A 112 20.76 3.80 10.30
CA MET A 112 20.53 2.89 11.43
C MET A 112 19.04 2.71 11.80
N GLU A 113 18.24 3.77 11.71
CA GLU A 113 16.79 3.68 11.94
C GLU A 113 16.02 3.24 10.68
N LEU A 114 16.50 3.65 9.50
CA LEU A 114 15.83 3.41 8.23
C LEU A 114 15.89 1.94 7.80
N ILE A 115 17.05 1.30 7.95
CA ILE A 115 17.30 -0.08 7.50
C ILE A 115 16.31 -1.08 8.11
N PRO A 116 16.16 -1.19 9.45
CA PRO A 116 15.25 -2.19 10.03
C PRO A 116 13.80 -1.97 9.61
N LEU A 117 13.36 -0.70 9.48
CA LEU A 117 12.03 -0.38 8.98
C LEU A 117 11.85 -0.78 7.51
N ALA A 118 12.87 -0.54 6.68
CA ALA A 118 12.85 -0.87 5.27
C ALA A 118 12.76 -2.39 5.04
N GLU A 119 13.52 -3.17 5.80
CA GLU A 119 13.48 -4.62 5.74
C GLU A 119 12.14 -5.17 6.23
N GLN A 120 11.64 -4.67 7.37
CA GLN A 120 10.37 -5.13 7.92
C GLN A 120 9.20 -4.87 6.96
N ILE A 121 9.12 -3.68 6.37
CA ILE A 121 8.08 -3.34 5.39
C ILE A 121 8.19 -4.20 4.13
N SER A 122 9.41 -4.43 3.65
CA SER A 122 9.63 -5.28 2.49
C SER A 122 9.28 -6.74 2.76
N ARG A 123 9.48 -7.24 3.99
CA ARG A 123 9.07 -8.58 4.41
C ARG A 123 7.55 -8.73 4.39
N TRP A 124 6.82 -7.85 5.06
CA TRP A 124 5.36 -7.85 5.06
C TRP A 124 4.78 -7.76 3.65
N ARG A 125 5.35 -6.89 2.80
CA ARG A 125 4.92 -6.79 1.39
C ARG A 125 5.21 -8.05 0.60
N ALA A 126 6.34 -8.72 0.83
CA ALA A 126 6.68 -9.97 0.17
C ALA A 126 5.70 -11.09 0.57
N GLU A 127 5.44 -11.24 1.87
CA GLU A 127 4.48 -12.21 2.42
C GLU A 127 3.07 -11.98 1.87
N TYR A 128 2.59 -10.74 1.93
CA TYR A 128 1.29 -10.35 1.39
C TYR A 128 1.21 -10.56 -0.12
N SER A 129 2.26 -10.22 -0.87
CA SER A 129 2.31 -10.44 -2.32
C SER A 129 2.30 -11.91 -2.72
N ALA A 130 2.88 -12.80 -1.89
CA ALA A 130 2.86 -14.24 -2.13
C ALA A 130 1.45 -14.80 -1.95
N GLY A 131 0.74 -14.40 -0.88
CA GLY A 131 -0.65 -14.79 -0.67
C GLY A 131 -1.58 -14.34 -1.81
N ILE A 132 -1.44 -13.08 -2.25
CA ILE A 132 -2.21 -12.58 -3.40
C ILE A 132 -1.86 -13.34 -4.69
N ALA A 133 -0.59 -13.64 -4.92
CA ALA A 133 -0.16 -14.34 -6.12
C ALA A 133 -0.81 -15.73 -6.21
N GLU A 134 -0.96 -16.43 -5.09
CA GLU A 134 -1.65 -17.73 -5.00
C GLU A 134 -3.14 -17.58 -5.32
N ASP A 135 -3.84 -16.66 -4.65
CA ASP A 135 -5.27 -16.39 -4.88
C ASP A 135 -5.57 -15.95 -6.32
N MET A 136 -4.69 -15.12 -6.89
CA MET A 136 -4.81 -14.65 -8.26
C MET A 136 -4.49 -15.74 -9.28
N ALA A 137 -3.52 -16.61 -9.03
CA ALA A 137 -3.18 -17.69 -9.95
C ALA A 137 -4.37 -18.64 -10.17
N ASP A 138 -5.08 -19.00 -9.10
CA ASP A 138 -6.26 -19.87 -9.19
C ASP A 138 -7.43 -19.20 -9.89
N THR A 139 -7.65 -17.91 -9.62
CA THR A 139 -8.67 -17.13 -10.31
C THR A 139 -8.34 -17.01 -11.80
N CYS A 140 -7.09 -16.70 -12.14
CA CYS A 140 -6.70 -16.51 -13.53
C CYS A 140 -6.73 -17.80 -14.34
N LYS A 141 -6.43 -18.97 -13.75
CA LYS A 141 -6.63 -20.26 -14.44
C LYS A 141 -8.08 -20.48 -14.88
N GLN A 142 -9.05 -19.97 -14.14
CA GLN A 142 -10.48 -20.13 -14.47
C GLN A 142 -10.93 -19.16 -15.58
N PHE A 143 -10.38 -17.95 -15.61
CA PHE A 143 -10.84 -16.88 -16.51
C PHE A 143 -9.93 -16.63 -17.72
N LEU A 144 -8.65 -17.03 -17.63
CA LEU A 144 -7.60 -16.82 -18.62
C LEU A 144 -6.76 -18.11 -18.80
N PRO A 145 -7.38 -19.27 -19.08
CA PRO A 145 -6.66 -20.54 -19.22
C PRO A 145 -5.63 -20.53 -20.36
N GLU A 146 -5.77 -19.63 -21.33
CA GLU A 146 -4.86 -19.47 -22.45
C GLU A 146 -3.55 -18.74 -22.11
N PHE A 147 -3.43 -18.11 -20.93
CA PHE A 147 -2.23 -17.35 -20.52
C PHE A 147 -1.54 -17.99 -19.31
N SER A 148 -0.21 -18.08 -19.35
CA SER A 148 0.60 -18.41 -18.19
C SER A 148 0.96 -17.15 -17.42
N LEU A 149 0.29 -16.92 -16.29
CA LEU A 149 0.58 -15.77 -15.44
C LEU A 149 1.72 -16.05 -14.45
N THR A 150 2.62 -15.08 -14.32
CA THR A 150 3.69 -15.08 -13.31
C THR A 150 3.63 -13.79 -12.50
N PHE A 151 3.82 -13.94 -11.19
CA PHE A 151 3.79 -12.86 -10.22
C PHE A 151 5.17 -12.70 -9.60
N SER A 152 5.64 -11.47 -9.45
CA SER A 152 6.94 -11.20 -8.83
C SER A 152 6.91 -9.93 -8.02
N PHE A 153 7.48 -10.00 -6.82
CA PHE A 153 7.68 -8.85 -5.96
C PHE A 153 9.14 -8.38 -6.03
N GLN A 154 9.32 -7.10 -6.35
CA GLN A 154 10.60 -6.42 -6.29
C GLN A 154 10.58 -5.48 -5.09
N ARG A 155 11.47 -5.67 -4.12
CA ARG A 155 11.55 -4.81 -2.92
C ARG A 155 12.12 -3.41 -3.19
N GLY A 156 12.71 -3.18 -4.36
CA GLY A 156 13.28 -1.90 -4.77
C GLY A 156 14.81 -1.79 -4.62
N TRP A 157 15.47 -2.89 -4.26
CA TRP A 157 16.92 -3.09 -4.30
C TRP A 157 17.24 -4.57 -4.58
N GLU A 158 18.52 -4.88 -4.83
CA GLU A 158 19.02 -6.24 -5.11
C GLU A 158 18.62 -7.24 -4.03
N LYS A 159 18.20 -8.45 -4.42
CA LYS A 159 17.65 -9.48 -3.50
C LYS A 159 18.72 -10.08 -2.58
N GLU A 160 19.94 -10.21 -3.06
CA GLU A 160 21.03 -10.88 -2.33
C GLU A 160 21.94 -9.89 -1.58
N THR A 161 21.64 -8.60 -1.65
CA THR A 161 22.45 -7.53 -1.05
C THR A 161 21.73 -6.94 0.15
N ASP A 162 22.47 -6.74 1.25
CA ASP A 162 21.99 -6.00 2.42
C ASP A 162 21.65 -4.56 2.00
N TYR A 163 20.54 -4.04 2.51
CA TYR A 163 20.15 -2.67 2.23
C TYR A 163 21.20 -1.66 2.74
N ALA A 164 21.91 -1.94 3.83
CA ALA A 164 23.00 -1.11 4.33
C ALA A 164 24.10 -0.92 3.27
N GLU A 165 24.55 -2.03 2.67
CA GLU A 165 25.58 -2.03 1.62
C GLU A 165 25.10 -1.29 0.37
N VAL A 166 23.81 -1.46 0.00
CA VAL A 166 23.22 -0.72 -1.13
C VAL A 166 23.26 0.78 -0.86
N LEU A 167 22.95 1.24 0.36
CA LEU A 167 22.96 2.66 0.71
C LEU A 167 24.37 3.25 0.72
N GLU A 168 25.35 2.53 1.26
CA GLU A 168 26.76 2.97 1.29
C GLU A 168 27.36 3.00 -0.12
N ARG A 169 27.19 1.92 -0.90
CA ARG A 169 27.70 1.80 -2.28
C ARG A 169 27.14 2.88 -3.21
N ASN A 170 25.89 3.30 -2.99
CA ASN A 170 25.24 4.31 -3.83
C ASN A 170 25.34 5.74 -3.27
N PHE A 171 26.07 5.96 -2.18
CA PHE A 171 26.13 7.27 -1.50
C PHE A 171 26.44 8.43 -2.44
N GLU A 172 27.52 8.36 -3.24
CA GLU A 172 27.90 9.47 -4.12
C GLU A 172 26.84 9.75 -5.20
N ARG A 173 26.20 8.71 -5.72
CA ARG A 173 25.11 8.83 -6.69
C ARG A 173 23.88 9.50 -6.04
N ASP A 174 23.46 8.99 -4.88
CA ASP A 174 22.33 9.54 -4.13
C ASP A 174 22.57 11.00 -3.73
N ARG A 175 23.82 11.37 -3.39
CA ARG A 175 24.24 12.72 -3.04
C ARG A 175 24.08 13.67 -4.23
N MET A 176 24.56 13.28 -5.42
CA MET A 176 24.39 14.05 -6.65
C MET A 176 22.92 14.22 -7.04
N LEU A 177 22.11 13.18 -6.85
CA LEU A 177 20.68 13.19 -7.18
C LEU A 177 19.82 13.90 -6.12
N THR A 178 20.35 14.09 -4.90
CA THR A 178 19.64 14.64 -3.73
C THR A 178 18.43 13.81 -3.27
N TYR A 179 18.38 12.54 -3.66
CA TYR A 179 17.36 11.59 -3.23
C TYR A 179 17.92 10.18 -3.18
N THR A 180 17.32 9.35 -2.33
CA THR A 180 17.65 7.93 -2.19
C THR A 180 17.13 7.13 -3.39
N ALA A 181 18.03 6.58 -4.22
CA ALA A 181 17.64 5.91 -5.46
C ALA A 181 17.02 4.53 -5.25
N HIS A 182 17.46 3.79 -4.23
CA HIS A 182 17.06 2.41 -3.94
C HIS A 182 16.34 2.29 -2.60
N GLY A 183 15.37 1.40 -2.48
CA GLY A 183 14.66 1.15 -1.22
C GLY A 183 13.17 0.83 -1.38
N PRO A 184 12.44 0.68 -0.27
CA PRO A 184 11.05 0.23 -0.29
C PRO A 184 10.10 1.16 -1.05
N HIS A 185 10.43 2.45 -1.20
CA HIS A 185 9.69 3.40 -2.01
C HIS A 185 9.77 3.12 -3.52
N LYS A 186 10.70 2.27 -3.95
CA LYS A 186 10.85 1.78 -5.33
C LYS A 186 10.35 0.36 -5.53
N ALA A 187 9.77 -0.26 -4.50
CA ALA A 187 9.21 -1.60 -4.61
C ALA A 187 8.16 -1.69 -5.74
N ASP A 188 7.97 -2.86 -6.32
CA ASP A 188 6.97 -3.07 -7.37
C ASP A 188 6.44 -4.50 -7.32
N PHE A 189 5.16 -4.65 -7.57
CA PHE A 189 4.52 -5.95 -7.76
C PHE A 189 4.23 -6.10 -9.24
N ARG A 190 4.84 -7.08 -9.89
CA ARG A 190 4.76 -7.24 -11.34
C ARG A 190 4.01 -8.51 -11.67
N ILE A 191 3.11 -8.38 -12.62
CA ILE A 191 2.32 -9.47 -13.17
C ILE A 191 2.69 -9.56 -14.65
N ARG A 192 3.02 -10.76 -15.12
CA ARG A 192 3.35 -11.03 -16.51
C ARG A 192 2.50 -12.15 -17.06
N ALA A 193 2.02 -12.01 -18.29
CA ALA A 193 1.39 -13.06 -19.09
C ALA A 193 2.39 -13.52 -20.15
N ASP A 194 2.72 -14.81 -20.17
CA ASP A 194 3.64 -15.42 -21.15
C ASP A 194 5.00 -14.69 -21.26
N GLY A 195 5.47 -14.15 -20.14
CA GLY A 195 6.75 -13.43 -20.04
C GLY A 195 6.67 -11.93 -20.36
N ALA A 196 5.57 -11.43 -20.90
CA ALA A 196 5.34 -10.01 -21.17
C ALA A 196 4.48 -9.35 -20.06
N PRO A 197 4.63 -8.02 -19.82
CA PRO A 197 3.75 -7.32 -18.88
C PRO A 197 2.28 -7.49 -19.26
N VAL A 198 1.42 -7.78 -18.27
CA VAL A 198 -0.03 -7.97 -18.51
C VAL A 198 -0.70 -6.75 -19.15
N GLU A 199 -0.13 -5.56 -18.93
CA GLU A 199 -0.55 -4.28 -19.50
C GLU A 199 -0.50 -4.28 -21.04
N ASP A 200 0.48 -5.00 -21.61
CA ASP A 200 0.76 -5.04 -23.05
C ASP A 200 0.11 -6.25 -23.74
N THR A 201 -0.22 -7.29 -22.97
CA THR A 201 -0.66 -8.59 -23.51
C THR A 201 -2.17 -8.81 -23.39
N LEU A 202 -2.80 -8.39 -22.29
CA LEU A 202 -4.22 -8.65 -22.05
C LEU A 202 -5.11 -7.53 -22.61
N SER A 203 -6.22 -7.91 -23.25
CA SER A 203 -7.23 -6.93 -23.67
C SER A 203 -7.93 -6.29 -22.48
N ARG A 204 -8.48 -5.07 -22.65
CA ARG A 204 -9.24 -4.37 -21.60
C ARG A 204 -10.39 -5.21 -21.00
N GLY A 205 -10.97 -6.14 -21.78
CA GLY A 205 -12.00 -7.06 -21.32
C GLY A 205 -11.46 -8.19 -20.43
N GLN A 206 -10.30 -8.77 -20.79
CA GLN A 206 -9.64 -9.83 -20.05
C GLN A 206 -9.01 -9.33 -18.74
N LEU A 207 -8.54 -8.08 -18.71
CA LEU A 207 -8.04 -7.42 -17.49
C LEU A 207 -9.11 -7.24 -16.39
N LYS A 208 -10.41 -7.34 -16.73
CA LYS A 208 -11.51 -7.11 -15.79
C LYS A 208 -11.83 -8.32 -14.89
N ALA A 209 -11.49 -9.53 -15.34
CA ALA A 209 -11.87 -10.76 -14.64
C ALA A 209 -11.02 -11.07 -13.38
N PRO A 210 -9.68 -10.89 -13.38
CA PRO A 210 -8.84 -11.13 -12.19
C PRO A 210 -9.13 -10.14 -11.04
N ASP A 211 -9.53 -8.93 -11.41
CA ASP A 211 -9.64 -7.77 -10.53
C ASP A 211 -10.79 -7.86 -9.50
N VAL A 212 -11.92 -8.45 -9.90
CA VAL A 212 -13.13 -8.56 -9.05
C VAL A 212 -12.89 -9.42 -7.80
N ARG A 213 -11.92 -10.34 -7.82
CA ARG A 213 -11.56 -11.20 -6.67
C ARG A 213 -10.27 -10.81 -5.97
N ALA A 214 -9.36 -10.08 -6.62
CA ALA A 214 -8.13 -9.59 -5.98
C ALA A 214 -8.39 -8.47 -4.96
N ALA A 215 -9.61 -7.93 -4.88
CA ALA A 215 -10.04 -7.03 -3.82
C ALA A 215 -9.81 -7.69 -2.45
N PRO A 216 -8.93 -7.15 -1.59
CA PRO A 216 -8.59 -7.78 -0.33
C PRO A 216 -9.84 -7.82 0.55
N GLY A 217 -10.29 -9.04 0.85
CA GLY A 217 -11.60 -9.32 1.44
C GLY A 217 -12.31 -10.55 0.84
N ALA A 218 -11.89 -11.03 -0.33
CA ALA A 218 -12.43 -12.27 -0.92
C ALA A 218 -11.69 -13.56 -0.49
N GLY A 219 -10.44 -13.44 -0.02
CA GLY A 219 -9.66 -14.53 0.56
C GLY A 219 -9.63 -14.48 2.09
N GLY A 220 -10.35 -15.39 2.75
CA GLY A 220 -9.87 -15.99 3.99
C GLY A 220 -9.82 -15.18 5.30
N VAL A 221 -10.52 -14.04 5.47
CA VAL A 221 -10.78 -13.53 6.83
C VAL A 221 -11.93 -14.35 7.43
N PRO A 222 -11.76 -15.00 8.61
CA PRO A 222 -12.87 -15.66 9.28
C PRO A 222 -13.88 -14.59 9.73
N HIS A 223 -14.88 -14.34 8.89
CA HIS A 223 -15.95 -13.40 9.17
C HIS A 223 -16.92 -14.04 10.19
N PRO A 224 -17.15 -13.46 11.38
CA PRO A 224 -18.31 -13.84 12.16
C PRO A 224 -19.55 -13.38 11.39
N ARG A 225 -20.33 -14.35 10.91
CA ARG A 225 -21.59 -14.18 10.19
C ARG A 225 -22.47 -13.11 10.85
N LYS A 226 -22.64 -11.94 10.21
CA LYS A 226 -23.87 -11.14 10.23
C LYS A 226 -24.03 -10.39 8.90
N ARG A 227 -24.70 -11.02 7.93
CA ARG A 227 -25.28 -10.30 6.78
C ARG A 227 -26.36 -9.36 7.32
N ALA A 228 -26.22 -8.06 7.06
CA ALA A 228 -27.32 -7.11 7.17
C ALA A 228 -27.75 -6.75 5.75
N THR A 229 -28.81 -7.40 5.28
CA THR A 229 -29.56 -7.00 4.10
C THR A 229 -30.31 -5.71 4.46
N LEU A 230 -30.07 -4.62 3.75
CA LEU A 230 -30.92 -3.43 3.83
C LEU A 230 -32.05 -3.57 2.80
N PRO A 231 -33.31 -3.26 3.16
CA PRO A 231 -34.43 -3.30 2.23
C PRO A 231 -34.38 -2.11 1.28
N VAL A 232 -34.64 -2.36 0.00
CA VAL A 232 -34.96 -1.33 -0.99
C VAL A 232 -36.41 -0.90 -0.73
N PRO A 233 -36.72 0.39 -0.51
CA PRO A 233 -38.09 0.84 -0.54
C PRO A 233 -38.54 0.94 -2.00
N ASP A 234 -39.64 0.26 -2.32
CA ASP A 234 -40.40 0.45 -3.55
C ASP A 234 -41.02 1.85 -3.58
N ARG A 235 -40.88 2.49 -4.75
CA ARG A 235 -41.53 3.71 -5.27
C ARG A 235 -40.94 5.07 -4.86
#